data_AF-A0A1C6RGH6-F1
#
_entry.id   AF-A0A1C6RGH6-F1
#
_cell.length_a   1.000
_cell.length_b   1.000
_cell.length_c   1.000
_cell.angle_alpha   90.00
_cell.angle_beta   90.00
_cell.angle_gamma   90.00
#
_symmetry.space_group_name_H-M   'P 1'
#
loop_
_entity.id
_entity.type
_entity.pdbx_description
1 polymer ?
#
loop_
_entity_poly.entity_id
_entity_poly.type
_entity_poly.pdbx_seq_one_letter_code
_entity_poly.pdbx_strand_id
1 'polypeptide(L)'
;MTAVLEDFPVLIPVSDDDVAVAVRAVLTHAPERWPAGPLCRSERVPHPCRLARWGRDTLRAAGVTDARVDELVAAGDPDVWPWA
;
A
#
# COMPACT_ATOMS: atom_id res chain seq x y z
N MET A 1 -15.79 12.11 -19.44
CA MET A 1 -15.40 10.69 -19.35
C MET A 1 -14.37 10.59 -18.24
N THR A 2 -14.75 10.07 -17.07
CA THR A 2 -13.80 9.80 -15.99
C THR A 2 -12.97 8.61 -16.44
N ALA A 3 -11.68 8.81 -16.73
CA ALA A 3 -10.80 7.70 -17.04
C ALA A 3 -10.79 6.78 -15.80
N VAL A 4 -11.31 5.55 -15.94
CA VAL A 4 -11.09 4.50 -14.96
C VAL A 4 -9.62 4.13 -15.12
N LEU A 5 -8.76 4.75 -14.32
CA LEU A 5 -7.37 4.35 -14.23
C LEU A 5 -7.36 3.00 -13.51
N GLU A 6 -7.19 1.92 -14.27
CA GLU A 6 -7.02 0.57 -13.74
C GLU A 6 -5.87 0.54 -12.72
N ASP A 7 -5.89 -0.41 -11.79
CA ASP A 7 -4.80 -0.54 -10.81
C ASP A 7 -3.47 -0.91 -11.49
N PHE A 8 -2.36 -0.63 -10.81
CA PHE A 8 -1.04 -0.98 -11.35
C PHE A 8 -0.90 -2.51 -11.39
N PRO A 9 -0.23 -3.07 -12.41
CA PRO A 9 -0.03 -4.51 -12.48
C PRO A 9 0.89 -4.99 -11.35
N VAL A 10 0.58 -6.17 -10.82
CA VAL A 10 1.50 -6.92 -9.95
C VAL A 10 2.39 -7.79 -10.82
N LEU A 11 3.70 -7.60 -10.74
CA LEU A 11 4.67 -8.40 -11.49
C LEU A 11 4.97 -9.70 -10.74
N ILE A 12 5.04 -10.82 -11.47
CA ILE A 12 5.28 -12.16 -10.92
C ILE A 12 6.45 -12.81 -11.69
N PRO A 13 7.46 -13.39 -11.02
CA PRO A 13 7.59 -13.48 -9.57
C PRO A 13 7.86 -12.11 -8.93
N VAL A 14 7.34 -11.91 -7.70
CA VAL A 14 7.59 -10.69 -6.92
C VAL A 14 9.03 -10.76 -6.40
N SER A 15 9.83 -9.73 -6.68
CA SER A 15 11.21 -9.61 -6.17
C SER A 15 11.26 -8.98 -4.78
N ASP A 16 12.41 -9.08 -4.10
CA ASP A 16 12.63 -8.40 -2.81
C ASP A 16 12.54 -6.87 -2.94
N ASP A 17 12.99 -6.32 -4.07
CA ASP A 17 12.84 -4.89 -4.37
C ASP A 17 11.37 -4.49 -4.53
N ASP A 18 10.55 -5.32 -5.21
CA ASP A 18 9.11 -5.09 -5.33
C ASP A 18 8.43 -5.10 -3.96
N VAL A 19 8.84 -6.02 -3.07
CA VAL A 19 8.36 -6.06 -1.67
C VAL A 19 8.73 -4.78 -0.94
N ALA A 20 9.98 -4.33 -1.01
CA ALA A 20 10.42 -3.11 -0.34
C ALA A 20 9.64 -1.87 -0.82
N VAL A 21 9.39 -1.75 -2.13
CA VAL A 21 8.58 -0.67 -2.69
C VAL A 21 7.12 -0.81 -2.28
N ALA A 22 6.56 -2.03 -2.23
CA ALA A 22 5.19 -2.27 -1.80
C ALA A 22 4.97 -1.94 -0.31
N VAL A 23 5.94 -2.25 0.57
CA VAL A 23 5.95 -1.82 1.98
C VAL A 23 5.90 -0.29 2.06
N ARG A 24 6.80 0.39 1.33
CA ARG A 24 6.78 1.86 1.29
C ARG A 24 5.47 2.43 0.76
N ALA A 25 4.85 1.77 -0.21
CA ALA A 25 3.56 2.18 -0.75
C ALA A 25 2.44 2.09 0.31
N VAL A 26 2.29 0.98 1.01
CA VAL A 26 1.22 0.84 2.03
C VAL A 26 1.41 1.79 3.21
N LEU A 27 2.66 2.06 3.60
CA LEU A 27 2.97 3.01 4.67
C LEU A 27 2.73 4.46 4.22
N THR A 28 3.26 4.86 3.07
CA THR A 28 3.13 6.23 2.56
C THR A 28 1.67 6.58 2.26
N HIS A 29 0.93 5.63 1.70
CA HIS A 29 -0.46 5.79 1.27
C HIS A 29 -1.50 5.31 2.31
N ALA A 30 -1.10 5.20 3.58
CA ALA A 30 -1.97 4.91 4.71
C ALA A 30 -3.20 5.85 4.79
N PRO A 31 -4.32 5.40 5.37
CA PRO A 31 -5.49 6.24 5.59
C PRO A 31 -5.18 7.31 6.65
N GLU A 32 -5.59 8.54 6.38
CA GLU A 32 -5.59 9.65 7.33
C GLU A 32 -7.03 10.12 7.57
N ARG A 33 -7.35 10.59 8.78
CA ARG A 33 -8.70 11.05 9.13
C ARG A 33 -8.91 12.50 8.72
N TRP A 34 -9.95 12.74 7.91
CA TRP A 34 -10.37 14.07 7.46
C TRP A 34 -11.87 14.27 7.72
N PRO A 35 -12.39 15.51 7.76
CA PRO A 35 -13.81 15.76 7.96
C PRO A 35 -14.74 15.08 6.95
N ALA A 36 -14.27 14.86 5.71
CA ALA A 36 -15.03 14.23 4.64
C ALA A 36 -14.93 12.68 4.61
N GLY A 37 -14.19 12.07 5.54
CA GLY A 37 -13.90 10.64 5.56
C GLY A 37 -12.40 10.34 5.40
N PRO A 38 -12.00 9.05 5.40
CA PRO A 38 -10.58 8.68 5.28
C PRO A 38 -10.05 8.97 3.88
N LEU A 39 -8.99 9.78 3.81
CA LEU A 39 -8.25 10.05 2.57
C LEU A 39 -6.88 9.38 2.64
N CYS A 40 -6.31 9.09 1.48
CA CYS A 40 -4.91 8.69 1.39
C CYS A 40 -4.03 9.87 1.86
N ARG A 41 -3.15 9.63 2.83
CA ARG A 41 -2.26 10.64 3.40
C ARG A 41 -1.43 11.39 2.35
N SER A 42 -0.95 10.69 1.32
CA SER A 42 -0.09 11.25 0.28
C SER A 42 -0.88 11.87 -0.88
N GLU A 43 -1.83 11.13 -1.44
CA GLU A 43 -2.54 11.53 -2.68
C GLU A 43 -3.77 12.40 -2.42
N ARG A 44 -4.28 12.45 -1.19
CA ARG A 44 -5.50 13.18 -0.78
C ARG A 44 -6.76 12.80 -1.57
N VAL A 45 -6.80 11.59 -2.12
CA VAL A 45 -7.99 10.95 -2.72
C VAL A 45 -8.63 9.97 -1.72
N PRO A 46 -9.89 9.52 -1.92
CA PRO A 46 -10.50 8.51 -1.06
C PRO A 46 -9.60 7.29 -0.88
N HIS A 47 -9.37 6.87 0.37
CA HIS A 47 -8.57 5.68 0.66
C HIS A 47 -9.44 4.40 0.51
N PRO A 48 -8.90 3.30 -0.06
CA PRO A 48 -7.53 3.13 -0.56
C PRO A 48 -7.33 3.77 -1.94
N CYS A 49 -6.20 4.44 -2.15
CA CYS A 49 -5.78 4.91 -3.47
C CYS A 49 -5.13 3.79 -4.30
N ARG A 50 -4.83 4.04 -5.58
CA ARG A 50 -4.21 3.05 -6.49
C ARG A 50 -2.90 2.47 -5.95
N LEU A 51 -2.03 3.30 -5.38
CA LEU A 51 -0.74 2.85 -4.82
C LEU A 51 -0.92 2.03 -3.53
N ALA A 52 -1.89 2.37 -2.69
CA ALA A 52 -2.22 1.57 -1.51
C ALA A 52 -2.78 0.18 -1.89
N ARG A 53 -3.62 0.12 -2.94
CA ARG A 53 -4.15 -1.16 -3.46
C ARG A 53 -3.03 -2.00 -4.07
N TRP A 54 -2.23 -1.42 -4.96
CA TRP A 54 -1.09 -2.10 -5.56
C TRP A 54 -0.11 -2.64 -4.50
N GLY A 55 0.25 -1.83 -3.50
CA GLY A 55 1.15 -2.29 -2.43
C GLY A 55 0.60 -3.50 -1.68
N ARG A 56 -0.69 -3.50 -1.34
CA ARG A 56 -1.36 -4.64 -0.69
C ARG A 56 -1.37 -5.88 -1.59
N ASP A 57 -1.69 -5.73 -2.87
CA ASP A 57 -1.77 -6.85 -3.80
C ASP A 57 -0.39 -7.46 -4.10
N THR A 58 0.65 -6.64 -4.23
CA THR A 58 2.06 -7.10 -4.36
C THR A 58 2.52 -7.86 -3.11
N LEU A 59 2.23 -7.34 -1.91
CA LEU A 59 2.58 -8.02 -0.66
C LEU A 59 1.83 -9.34 -0.50
N ARG A 60 0.54 -9.39 -0.88
CA ARG A 60 -0.23 -10.64 -0.89
C ARG A 60 0.35 -11.66 -1.87
N ALA A 61 0.75 -11.23 -3.06
CA ALA A 61 1.41 -12.09 -4.05
C ALA A 61 2.77 -12.62 -3.56
N ALA A 62 3.47 -11.86 -2.71
CA ALA A 62 4.69 -12.29 -2.01
C ALA A 62 4.42 -13.20 -0.78
N GLY A 63 3.15 -13.53 -0.48
CA GLY A 63 2.77 -14.39 0.64
C GLY A 63 2.58 -13.69 1.99
N VAL A 64 2.60 -12.35 2.02
CA VAL A 64 2.32 -11.56 3.23
C VAL A 64 0.81 -11.53 3.48
N THR A 65 0.39 -11.77 4.71
CA THR A 65 -1.04 -11.76 5.08
C THR A 65 -1.55 -10.32 5.23
N ASP A 66 -2.84 -10.11 4.94
CA ASP A 66 -3.48 -8.79 5.12
C ASP A 66 -3.35 -8.29 6.57
N ALA A 67 -3.43 -9.19 7.56
CA ALA A 67 -3.22 -8.87 8.97
C ALA A 67 -1.82 -8.30 9.24
N ARG A 68 -0.77 -8.90 8.65
CA ARG A 68 0.60 -8.39 8.78
C ARG A 68 0.76 -7.03 8.09
N VAL A 69 0.10 -6.82 6.95
CA VAL A 69 0.09 -5.50 6.30
C VAL A 69 -0.59 -4.44 7.18
N ASP A 70 -1.70 -4.79 7.81
CA ASP A 70 -2.41 -3.88 8.72
C ASP A 70 -1.56 -3.53 9.95
N GLU A 71 -0.82 -4.49 10.51
CA GLU A 71 0.16 -4.23 11.58
C GLU A 71 1.25 -3.23 11.15
N LEU A 72 1.80 -3.38 9.95
CA LEU A 72 2.82 -2.44 9.42
C LEU A 72 2.24 -1.03 9.27
N VAL A 73 1.05 -0.92 8.66
CA VAL A 73 0.39 0.37 8.46
C VAL A 73 0.05 1.02 9.81
N ALA A 74 -0.36 0.24 10.81
CA ALA A 74 -0.63 0.74 12.15
C ALA A 74 0.64 1.18 12.90
N ALA A 75 1.76 0.47 12.72
CA ALA A 75 3.05 0.87 13.27
C ALA A 75 3.59 2.15 12.63
N GLY A 76 3.36 2.33 11.32
CA GLY A 76 3.71 3.55 10.57
C GLY A 76 5.21 3.75 10.34
N ASP A 77 6.03 2.76 10.69
CA ASP A 77 7.48 2.81 10.61
C ASP A 77 7.97 1.81 9.53
N PRO A 78 8.69 2.28 8.47
CA PRO A 78 9.24 1.41 7.45
C PRO A 78 10.35 0.50 7.95
N ASP A 79 11.08 0.89 9.00
CA ASP A 79 12.26 0.17 9.50
C ASP A 79 11.88 -1.10 10.31
N VAL A 80 10.58 -1.32 10.52
CA VAL A 80 10.02 -2.54 11.16
C VAL A 80 9.95 -3.73 10.20
N TRP A 81 10.20 -3.51 8.90
CA TRP A 81 10.32 -4.59 7.92
C TRP A 81 11.75 -5.16 7.93
N PRO A 82 11.93 -6.49 7.96
CA PRO A 82 13.24 -7.12 8.18
C PRO A 82 14.30 -6.84 7.11
N TRP A 83 13.96 -6.13 6.04
CA TRP A 83 14.85 -5.77 4.93
C TRP A 83 14.70 -4.31 4.47
N ALA A 84 14.06 -3.44 5.25
CA ALA A 84 13.96 -2.01 4.94
C ALA A 84 15.30 -1.28 5.09
#